data_AF-A0A9Q4L2A0-F1
#
_entry.id   AF-A0A9Q4L2A0-F1
#
_cell.length_a   1.000
_cell.length_b   1.000
_cell.length_c   1.000
_cell.angle_alpha   90.00
_cell.angle_beta   90.00
_cell.angle_gamma   90.00
#
_symmetry.space_group_name_H-M   'P 1'
#
loop_
_entity.id
_entity.type
_entity.pdbx_description
1 polymer ?
#
loop_
_entity_poly.entity_id
_entity_poly.type
_entity_poly.pdbx_seq_one_letter_code
_entity_poly.pdbx_strand_id
1 'polypeptide(L)' 'MASDRLVCRECHRVNEPDNETCDACNSSSLTEDWAGYVIIAHPEDSEIATEMQITEPGAYALKVR' A
#
# COMPACT_ATOMS: atom_id res chain seq x y z
N MET A 1 -10.57 -15.70 -1.85
CA MET A 1 -9.97 -14.77 -2.83
C MET A 1 -9.64 -13.53 -2.03
N ALA A 2 -8.37 -13.13 -1.98
CA ALA A 2 -8.00 -11.93 -1.21
C ALA A 2 -8.86 -10.78 -1.72
N SER A 3 -9.51 -10.06 -0.80
CA SER A 3 -10.50 -9.02 -1.08
C SER A 3 -10.08 -8.14 -2.27
N ASP A 4 -11.03 -7.80 -3.16
CA ASP A 4 -10.83 -6.87 -4.26
C ASP A 4 -10.30 -5.55 -3.70
N ARG A 5 -8.99 -5.33 -3.79
CA ARG A 5 -8.32 -4.17 -3.21
C ARG A 5 -7.37 -3.61 -4.24
N LEU A 6 -7.33 -2.29 -4.29
CA LEU A 6 -6.48 -1.55 -5.19
C LEU A 6 -5.22 -1.11 -4.48
N VAL A 7 -4.07 -1.29 -5.11
CA VAL A 7 -2.78 -0.84 -4.60
C VAL A 7 -2.22 0.25 -5.48
N CYS A 8 -1.69 1.29 -4.85
CA CYS A 8 -1.04 2.37 -5.57
C CYS A 8 0.33 1.92 -6.12
N ARG A 9 0.59 2.15 -7.41
CA ARG A 9 1.90 1.85 -8.02
C ARG A 9 3.02 2.78 -7.56
N GLU A 10 2.68 3.96 -7.06
CA GLU A 10 3.65 4.97 -6.66
C GLU A 10 4.15 4.77 -5.22
N CYS A 11 3.25 4.49 -4.29
CA CYS A 11 3.57 4.41 -2.85
C CYS A 11 3.19 3.08 -2.19
N HIS A 12 2.68 2.11 -2.98
CA HIS A 12 2.32 0.76 -2.54
C HIS A 12 1.22 0.68 -1.47
N ARG A 13 0.56 1.80 -1.14
CA ARG A 13 -0.57 1.84 -0.21
C ARG A 13 -1.73 1.00 -0.76
N VAL A 14 -2.32 0.19 0.11
CA VAL A 14 -3.56 -0.55 -0.17
C VAL A 14 -4.75 0.36 0.11
N ASN A 15 -5.65 0.47 -0.86
CA ASN A 15 -6.85 1.30 -0.85
C ASN A 15 -8.09 0.39 -0.98
N GLU A 16 -9.25 0.98 -0.73
CA GLU A 16 -10.53 0.31 -0.97
C GLU A 16 -10.79 0.15 -2.48
N PRO A 17 -11.57 -0.86 -2.91
CA PRO A 17 -11.83 -1.14 -4.33
C PRO A 17 -12.50 0.02 -5.08
N ASP A 18 -13.26 0.85 -4.38
CA ASP A 18 -14.04 1.94 -4.99
C ASP A 18 -13.26 3.26 -5.07
N ASN A 19 -11.99 3.28 -4.64
CA ASN A 19 -11.16 4.48 -4.71
C ASN A 19 -10.72 4.81 -6.13
N GLU A 20 -10.97 6.06 -6.57
CA GLU A 20 -10.45 6.59 -7.83
C GLU A 20 -9.00 7.07 -7.72
N THR A 21 -8.56 7.44 -6.52
CA THR A 21 -7.21 7.95 -6.22
C THR A 21 -6.67 7.36 -4.93
N CYS A 22 -5.34 7.28 -4.80
CA CYS A 22 -4.69 6.84 -3.59
C CYS A 22 -4.85 7.87 -2.45
N ASP A 23 -5.31 7.42 -1.29
CA ASP A 23 -5.53 8.27 -0.11
C ASP A 23 -4.22 8.83 0.50
N ALA A 24 -3.07 8.25 0.16
CA ALA A 24 -1.78 8.66 0.70
C ALA A 24 -1.05 9.68 -0.20
N CYS A 25 -1.03 9.46 -1.53
CA CYS A 25 -0.24 10.27 -2.46
C CYS A 25 -1.05 10.97 -3.56
N ASN A 26 -2.38 10.82 -3.58
CA ASN A 26 -3.29 11.36 -4.58
C ASN A 26 -3.04 10.91 -6.04
N SER A 27 -2.23 9.87 -6.24
CA SER A 27 -2.06 9.26 -7.56
C SER A 27 -3.31 8.49 -7.99
N SER A 28 -3.69 8.58 -9.25
CA SER A 28 -4.73 7.73 -9.87
C SER A 28 -4.17 6.39 -10.39
N SER A 29 -2.88 6.12 -10.21
CA SER A 29 -2.22 4.89 -10.65
C SER A 29 -2.45 3.76 -9.64
N LEU A 30 -3.61 3.11 -9.75
CA LEU A 30 -4.04 1.98 -8.92
C LEU A 30 -4.04 0.65 -9.71
N THR A 31 -3.82 -0.47 -9.02
CA THR A 31 -3.76 -1.82 -9.63
C THR A 31 -4.33 -2.90 -8.72
N GLU A 32 -4.91 -3.93 -9.32
CA GLU A 32 -5.28 -5.20 -8.66
C GLU A 32 -4.15 -6.25 -8.74
N ASP A 33 -3.16 -6.06 -9.63
CA ASP A 33 -2.01 -6.97 -9.75
C ASP A 33 -0.90 -6.56 -8.77
N TRP A 34 -0.96 -7.13 -7.58
CA TRP A 34 0.01 -6.92 -6.51
C TRP A 34 0.13 -8.19 -5.66
N ALA A 35 1.18 -8.28 -4.85
CA ALA A 35 1.42 -9.43 -3.98
C ALA A 35 2.09 -9.04 -2.67
N GLY A 36 1.79 -9.82 -1.62
CA GLY A 36 2.32 -9.65 -0.27
C GLY A 36 1.65 -8.49 0.45
N TYR A 37 0.80 -8.79 1.43
CA TYR A 37 0.08 -7.80 2.23
C TYR A 37 0.79 -7.57 3.56
N VAL A 38 1.08 -6.31 3.89
CA VAL A 38 1.70 -5.93 5.16
C VAL A 38 0.94 -4.79 5.82
N ILE A 39 0.83 -4.83 7.13
CA ILE A 39 0.32 -3.73 7.95
C ILE A 39 1.48 -3.17 8.75
N ILE A 40 1.76 -1.89 8.57
CA ILE A 40 2.72 -1.13 9.37
C ILE A 40 1.93 -0.35 10.42
N ALA A 41 2.04 -0.75 11.68
CA ALA A 41 1.34 -0.09 12.80
C ALA A 41 2.17 1.07 13.38
N HIS A 42 3.48 0.88 13.50
CA HIS A 42 4.44 1.84 14.07
C HIS A 42 5.65 1.93 13.13
N PRO A 43 5.64 2.84 12.14
CA PRO A 43 6.73 2.98 11.18
C PRO A 43 8.10 3.21 11.83
N GLU A 44 8.14 4.00 12.91
CA GLU A 44 9.35 4.37 13.64
C GLU A 44 10.06 3.20 14.33
N ASP A 45 9.32 2.14 14.67
CA ASP A 45 9.83 0.95 15.37
C ASP A 45 9.90 -0.28 14.46
N SER A 46 9.70 -0.10 13.15
CA SER A 46 9.58 -1.20 12.18
C SER A 46 10.75 -1.23 11.20
N GLU A 47 11.53 -2.31 11.27
CA GLU A 47 12.59 -2.61 10.29
C GLU A 47 11.98 -2.78 8.89
N ILE A 48 10.79 -3.41 8.79
CA ILE A 48 10.08 -3.55 7.52
C ILE A 48 9.69 -2.18 6.94
N ALA A 49 9.22 -1.25 7.78
CA ALA A 49 8.86 0.08 7.32
C ALA A 49 10.09 0.86 6.82
N THR A 50 11.23 0.71 7.51
CA THR A 50 12.52 1.30 7.11
C THR A 50 12.96 0.78 5.74
N GLU A 51 12.98 -0.54 5.54
CA GLU A 51 13.35 -1.15 4.26
C GLU A 51 12.39 -0.77 3.12
N MET A 52 11.11 -0.60 3.43
CA MET A 52 10.09 -0.16 2.47
C MET A 52 10.02 1.36 2.29
N GLN A 53 10.81 2.14 3.05
CA GLN A 53 10.77 3.61 3.07
C GLN A 53 9.37 4.18 3.39
N ILE A 54 8.63 3.50 4.28
CA ILE A 54 7.30 3.90 4.73
C ILE A 54 7.41 4.71 6.02
N THR A 55 6.80 5.90 6.04
CA THR A 55 6.78 6.80 7.20
C THR A 55 5.40 6.96 7.83
N GLU A 56 4.36 6.39 7.23
CA GLU A 56 2.97 6.49 7.72
C GLU A 56 2.41 5.11 8.06
N PRO A 57 1.62 5.00 9.14
CA PRO A 57 0.95 3.75 9.47
C PRO A 57 -0.13 3.43 8.43
N GLY A 58 -0.28 2.15 8.11
CA GLY A 58 -1.25 1.72 7.11
C GLY A 58 -1.00 0.32 6.55
N ALA A 59 -1.82 -0.05 5.59
CA ALA A 59 -1.70 -1.28 4.83
C ALA A 59 -0.98 -1.02 3.50
N TYR A 60 -0.04 -1.89 3.16
CA TYR A 60 0.82 -1.77 1.98
C TYR A 60 1.01 -3.12 1.29
N ALA A 61 1.42 -3.07 0.03
CA ALA A 61 1.87 -4.24 -0.72
C ALA A 61 3.40 -4.30 -0.80
N LEU A 62 3.96 -5.52 -0.75
CA LEU A 62 5.39 -5.73 -0.93
C LEU A 62 5.80 -5.65 -2.41
N LYS A 63 4.91 -6.04 -3.33
CA LYS A 63 5.15 -6.03 -4.76
C LYS A 63 3.92 -5.51 -5.50
N VAL A 64 4.14 -4.60 -6.45
CA VAL A 64 3.11 -4.02 -7.32
C VAL A 64 3.53 -4.20 -8.77
N ARG A 65 2.58 -4.48 -9.68
CA ARG A 65 2.83 -4.60 -11.13
C ARG A 65 2.16 -3.49 -11.96
#